data_AF-A0A6M8BCJ1-F1
#
_entry.id   AF-A0A6M8BCJ1-F1
#
_cell.length_a   1.000
_cell.length_b   1.000
_cell.length_c   1.000
_cell.angle_alpha   90.00
_cell.angle_beta   90.00
_cell.angle_gamma   90.00
#
_symmetry.space_group_name_H-M   'P 1'
#
loop_
_entity.id
_entity.type
_entity.pdbx_description
1 polymer ?
#
loop_
_entity_poly.entity_id
_entity_poly.type
_entity_poly.pdbx_seq_one_letter_code
_entity_poly.pdbx_strand_id
1 'polypeptide(L)' 'MREIQSIVIEQSTLEGQAVARIVFVMQSGDRLPLIHTYSAGVPGKQAVAEAIREFLELPPVEMEGGLAARI' A
#
# COMPACT_ATOMS: atom_id res chain seq x y z
N MET A 1 20.54 7.18 -5.91
CA MET A 1 19.27 7.92 -6.06
C MET A 1 18.18 7.02 -5.50
N ARG A 2 17.29 7.49 -4.60
CA ARG A 2 16.18 6.64 -4.11
C ARG A 2 15.11 6.54 -5.19
N GLU A 3 14.84 5.33 -5.68
CA GLU A 3 13.83 5.11 -6.74
C GLU A 3 12.39 5.09 -6.21
N ILE A 4 12.22 4.81 -4.92
CA ILE A 4 10.93 4.77 -4.23
C ILE A 4 10.58 6.19 -3.76
N GLN A 5 9.39 6.67 -4.12
CA GLN A 5 8.85 7.97 -3.75
C GLN A 5 8.02 7.91 -2.48
N SER A 6 7.10 6.95 -2.38
CA SER A 6 6.20 6.81 -1.22
C SER A 6 5.71 5.37 -1.04
N ILE A 7 5.06 5.14 0.09
CA ILE A 7 4.38 3.90 0.42
C ILE A 7 2.91 4.22 0.64
N VAL A 8 2.05 3.44 0.01
CA VAL A 8 0.61 3.57 0.08
C VAL A 8 0.00 2.25 0.53
N ILE A 9 -1.09 2.33 1.29
CA ILE A 9 -1.96 1.19 1.57
C ILE A 9 -3.19 1.32 0.69
N GLU A 10 -3.27 0.46 -0.33
CA GLU A 10 -4.48 0.34 -1.15
C GLU A 10 -5.51 -0.49 -0.41
N GLN A 11 -6.71 0.07 -0.26
CA GLN A 11 -7.85 -0.59 0.38
C GLN A 11 -8.90 -0.97 -0.65
N SER A 12 -9.57 -2.09 -0.43
CA SER A 12 -10.73 -2.52 -1.23
C SER A 12 -11.71 -3.31 -0.37
N THR A 13 -12.82 -3.72 -0.96
CA THR A 13 -13.81 -4.59 -0.33
C THR A 13 -13.96 -5.85 -1.17
N LEU A 14 -13.69 -7.01 -0.56
CA LEU A 14 -13.87 -8.32 -1.18
C LEU A 14 -14.89 -9.11 -0.36
N GLU A 15 -15.99 -9.53 -0.98
CA GLU A 15 -17.07 -10.28 -0.31
C GLU A 15 -17.60 -9.60 0.97
N GLY A 16 -17.67 -8.27 0.96
CA GLY A 16 -18.12 -7.48 2.11
C GLY A 16 -17.07 -7.28 3.21
N GLN A 17 -15.85 -7.79 3.04
CA GLN A 17 -14.74 -7.61 3.97
C GLN A 17 -13.74 -6.58 3.47
N ALA A 18 -13.28 -5.71 4.38
CA ALA A 18 -12.22 -4.76 4.10
C ALA A 18 -10.88 -5.50 3.92
N VAL A 19 -10.30 -5.35 2.74
CA VAL A 19 -9.01 -5.95 2.37
C VAL A 19 -8.05 -4.85 1.96
N ALA A 20 -6.76 -5.07 2.15
CA ALA A 20 -5.75 -4.10 1.76
C ALA A 20 -4.46 -4.78 1.31
N ARG A 21 -3.59 -3.99 0.69
CA ARG A 21 -2.20 -4.35 0.38
C ARG A 21 -1.30 -3.12 0.45
N ILE A 22 -0.01 -3.36 0.62
CA ILE A 22 1.01 -2.31 0.63
C ILE A 22 1.54 -2.15 -0.80
N VAL A 23 1.68 -0.91 -1.26
CA VAL A 23 2.15 -0.56 -2.60
C VAL A 23 3.25 0.47 -2.49
N PHE A 24 4.36 0.23 -3.19
CA PHE A 24 5.40 1.22 -3.42
C PHE A 24 5.04 2.06 -4.63
N VAL A 25 5.14 3.38 -4.47
CA VAL A 25 5.05 4.33 -5.59
C VAL A 25 6.48 4.73 -5.95
N MET A 26 6.87 4.47 -7.18
CA MET A 26 8.18 4.79 -7.71
C MET A 26 8.21 6.25 -8.20
N GLN A 27 9.39 6.86 -8.29
CA GLN A 27 9.53 8.20 -8.86
C GLN A 27 9.08 8.29 -10.34
N SER A 28 9.09 7.16 -11.06
CA SER A 28 8.54 7.05 -12.41
C SER A 28 7.01 7.14 -12.46
N GLY A 29 6.34 7.02 -11.31
CA GLY A 29 4.90 6.84 -11.19
C GLY A 29 4.45 5.37 -11.21
N ASP A 30 5.38 4.42 -11.41
CA ASP A 30 5.06 3.00 -11.34
C ASP A 30 4.59 2.59 -9.94
N ARG A 31 3.64 1.64 -9.89
CA ARG A 31 3.08 1.13 -8.64
C ARG A 31 3.44 -0.34 -8.49
N LEU A 32 4.20 -0.67 -7.45
CA LEU A 32 4.68 -2.01 -7.18
C LEU A 32 4.08 -2.54 -5.88
N PRO A 33 3.07 -3.42 -5.94
CA PRO A 33 2.55 -4.07 -4.74
C PRO A 33 3.62 -4.91 -4.06
N LEU A 34 3.79 -4.77 -2.74
CA LEU A 34 4.67 -5.63 -1.95
C LEU A 34 4.23 -7.10 -2.05
N ILE A 35 2.91 -7.31 -2.09
CA ILE A 35 2.25 -8.55 -2.48
C ILE A 35 1.08 -8.21 -3.40
N HIS A 36 0.83 -9.03 -4.41
CA HIS A 36 -0.25 -8.78 -5.36
C HIS A 36 -1.65 -8.98 -4.75
N THR A 37 -1.77 -9.87 -3.77
CA THR A 37 -3.04 -10.27 -3.16
C THR A 37 -3.51 -9.30 -2.10
N TYR A 38 -4.77 -8.90 -2.21
CA TYR A 38 -5.48 -8.19 -1.17
C TYR A 38 -5.81 -9.15 -0.01
N SER A 39 -5.55 -8.71 1.22
CA SER A 39 -5.88 -9.50 2.42
C SER A 39 -6.36 -8.63 3.56
N ALA A 40 -7.12 -9.24 4.46
CA ALA A 40 -7.59 -8.60 5.70
C ALA A 40 -6.41 -8.16 6.60
N GLY A 41 -6.71 -7.36 7.62
CA GLY A 41 -5.71 -6.91 8.60
C GLY A 41 -5.00 -5.62 8.20
N VAL A 42 -5.79 -4.55 7.99
CA VAL A 42 -5.30 -3.19 7.73
C VAL A 42 -4.34 -2.70 8.83
N PRO A 43 -4.62 -2.88 10.15
CA PRO A 43 -3.72 -2.37 11.20
C PRO A 43 -2.32 -2.98 11.14
N GLY A 44 -2.23 -4.29 10.88
CA GLY A 44 -0.94 -4.97 10.73
C GLY A 44 -0.16 -4.47 9.50
N LYS A 45 -0.87 -4.21 8.39
CA LYS A 45 -0.28 -3.64 7.19
C LYS A 45 0.18 -2.20 7.40
N GLN A 46 -0.54 -1.42 8.20
CA GLN A 46 -0.12 -0.07 8.57
C GLN A 46 1.18 -0.08 9.37
N ALA A 47 1.30 -0.95 10.37
CA ALA A 47 2.55 -1.09 11.11
C ALA A 47 3.74 -1.48 10.21
N VAL A 48 3.53 -2.39 9.24
CA VAL A 48 4.55 -2.79 8.27
C VAL A 48 4.90 -1.64 7.33
N ALA A 49 3.92 -0.94 6.78
CA ALA A 49 4.15 0.19 5.88
C ALA A 49 4.90 1.32 6.59
N GLU A 50 4.57 1.61 7.84
CA GLU A 50 5.27 2.60 8.67
C GLU A 50 6.72 2.21 8.95
N ALA A 51 6.98 0.94 9.26
CA ALA A 51 8.34 0.44 9.46
C ALA A 51 9.19 0.55 8.18
N ILE A 52 8.60 0.23 7.01
CA ILE A 52 9.31 0.36 5.73
C ILE A 52 9.52 1.85 5.39
N ARG A 53 8.52 2.70 5.66
CA ARG A 53 8.64 4.15 5.47
C ARG A 53 9.81 4.70 6.28
N GLU A 54 9.89 4.36 7.57
CA GLU A 54 10.96 4.81 8.45
C GLU A 54 12.33 4.33 7.97
N PHE A 55 12.45 3.05 7.61
CA PHE A 55 13.68 2.47 7.07
C PHE A 55 14.18 3.19 5.80
N LEU A 56 13.24 3.59 4.94
CA LEU A 56 13.54 4.30 3.69
C LEU A 56 13.50 5.84 3.84
N GLU A 57 13.30 6.35 5.05
CA GLU A 57 13.07 7.76 5.39
C GLU A 57 12.13 8.45 4.38
N LEU A 58 10.98 7.83 4.14
CA LEU A 58 9.96 8.31 3.21
C LEU A 58 8.91 9.19 3.90
N PRO A 59 8.12 9.95 3.12
CA PRO A 59 6.94 10.68 3.62
C PRO A 59 5.93 9.74 4.30
N PRO A 60 5.03 10.28 5.15
CA PRO A 60 3.99 9.49 5.84
C PRO A 60 3.23 8.53 4.93
N VAL A 61 2.85 7.38 5.46
CA VAL A 61 2.09 6.37 4.69
C VAL A 61 0.70 6.93 4.38
N GLU A 62 0.30 6.81 3.12
CA GLU A 62 -1.01 7.25 2.66
C GLU A 62 -1.98 6.07 2.58
N MET A 63 -3.26 6.34 2.86
CA MET A 63 -4.34 5.37 2.70
C MET A 63 -5.11 5.72 1.43
N GLU A 64 -5.08 4.86 0.43
CA GLU A 64 -5.81 5.06 -0.82
C GLU A 64 -6.97 4.06 -0.94
N GLY A 65 -8.15 4.59 -1.26
CA GLY A 65 -9.26 3.76 -1.74
C GLY A 65 -8.89 3.22 -3.11
N GLY A 66 -8.55 1.93 -3.18
CA GLY A 66 -8.32 1.24 -4.43
C GLY A 66 -9.58 1.32 -5.29
N LEU A 67 -9.41 1.79 -6.53
CA LEU A 67 -10.44 1.69 -7.56
C LEU A 67 -10.89 0.23 -7.54
N ALA A 68 -12.11 -0.02 -7.06
CA ALA A 68 -12.66 -1.36 -6.98
C ALA A 68 -12.40 -2.03 -8.32
N ALA A 69 -11.71 -3.17 -8.32
CA ALA A 69 -11.75 -4.05 -9.47
C ALA A 69 -13.24 -4.27 -9.72
N ARG A 70 -13.78 -3.63 -10.76
CA ARG A 70 -15.10 -3.92 -11.30
C ARG A 70 -14.97 -5.34 -11.84
N ILE A 71 -15.27 -6.32 -10.99
CA ILE A 71 -15.56 -7.69 -11.42
C ILE A 71 -17.07 -7.77 -11.58
#